data_AF-A0A0F9VVZ2-F1
#
_entry.id   AF-A0A0F9VVZ2-F1
#
_cell.length_a   1.000
_cell.length_b   1.000
_cell.length_c   1.000
_cell.angle_alpha   90.00
_cell.angle_beta   90.00
_cell.angle_gamma   90.00
#
_symmetry.space_group_name_H-M   'P 1'
#
loop_
_entity.id
_entity.type
_entity.pdbx_description
1 polymer ?
#
loop_
_entity_poly.entity_id
_entity_poly.type
_entity_poly.pdbx_seq_one_letter_code
_entity_poly.pdbx_strand_id
1 'polypeptide(L)' 'MSKRKPHNNDAGYIASRRHPIHRGWMVLYLAEKQGIDTDNKYAVVCCKHSTCIGTTSIPNGRALMKSGEFCEKCTSS' A
#
# COMPACT_ATOMS: atom_id res chain seq x y z
N MET A 1 8.69 17.32 6.72
CA MET A 1 8.18 15.94 6.59
C MET A 1 9.01 15.00 7.46
N SER A 2 8.38 14.06 8.17
CA SER A 2 9.14 13.06 8.92
C SER A 2 9.72 12.02 7.96
N LYS A 3 11.05 11.90 7.88
CA LYS A 3 11.73 10.83 7.13
C LYS A 3 11.24 9.42 7.53
N ARG A 4 10.59 9.29 8.69
CA ARG A 4 10.05 8.02 9.22
C ARG A 4 8.72 7.60 8.59
N LYS A 5 7.94 8.53 8.00
CA LYS A 5 6.63 8.26 7.37
C LYS A 5 6.48 9.14 6.12
N PRO A 6 7.08 8.75 4.99
CA PRO A 6 7.13 9.59 3.79
C PRO A 6 5.74 9.90 3.22
N HIS A 7 4.77 9.01 3.40
CA HIS A 7 3.43 9.11 2.81
C HIS A 7 2.40 9.84 3.68
N ASN A 8 2.80 10.37 4.84
CA ASN A 8 1.84 10.91 5.81
C ASN A 8 1.10 12.18 5.34
N ASN A 9 1.59 12.82 4.28
CA ASN A 9 0.99 14.00 3.67
C ASN A 9 0.28 13.67 2.35
N ASP A 10 0.27 12.40 1.94
CA ASP A 10 -0.37 11.97 0.69
C ASP A 10 -1.89 11.96 0.89
N ALA A 11 -2.63 12.33 -0.15
CA ALA A 11 -4.08 12.42 -0.09
C ALA A 11 -4.69 11.03 0.17
N GLY A 12 -5.65 10.96 1.10
CA GLY A 12 -6.26 9.67 1.44
C GLY A 12 -5.32 8.69 2.12
N TYR A 13 -4.13 9.08 2.59
CA TYR A 13 -3.25 8.21 3.39
C TYR A 13 -3.97 7.65 4.62
N ILE A 14 -3.85 6.32 4.82
CA ILE A 14 -4.42 5.62 5.99
C ILE A 14 -3.31 4.99 6.81
N ALA A 15 -2.43 4.21 6.18
CA ALA A 15 -1.37 3.50 6.87
C ALA A 15 -0.20 3.19 5.93
N SER A 16 1.01 3.08 6.48
CA SER A 16 2.17 2.57 5.75
C SER A 16 2.99 1.61 6.60
N ARG A 17 3.68 0.70 5.94
CA ARG A 17 4.58 -0.27 6.54
C ARG A 17 5.78 -0.53 5.64
N ARG A 18 6.96 -0.77 6.22
CA ARG A 18 8.12 -1.32 5.51
C ARG A 18 7.91 -2.81 5.25
N HIS A 19 8.02 -3.24 4.00
CA HIS A 19 8.05 -4.65 3.64
C HIS A 19 9.32 -5.31 4.22
N PRO A 20 9.25 -6.52 4.80
CA PRO A 20 10.40 -7.13 5.48
C PRO A 20 11.56 -7.47 4.54
N ILE A 21 11.26 -7.90 3.30
CA ILE A 21 12.26 -8.41 2.34
C ILE A 21 12.98 -7.27 1.62
N HIS A 22 12.32 -6.64 0.65
CA HIS A 22 12.92 -5.58 -0.18
C HIS A 22 12.99 -4.21 0.51
N ARG A 23 12.55 -4.11 1.78
CA ARG A 23 12.55 -2.88 2.59
C ARG A 23 11.85 -1.67 1.94
N GLY A 24 10.96 -1.89 0.97
CA GLY A 24 10.14 -0.83 0.35
C GLY A 24 8.93 -0.48 1.20
N TRP A 25 8.19 0.55 0.81
CA TRP A 25 6.95 0.94 1.48
C TRP A 25 5.74 0.25 0.85
N MET A 26 4.91 -0.33 1.72
CA MET A 26 3.54 -0.73 1.43
C MET A 26 2.64 0.33 2.04
N VAL A 27 1.73 0.89 1.25
CA VAL A 27 0.89 2.02 1.69
C VAL A 27 -0.56 1.75 1.37
N LEU A 28 -1.42 1.97 2.35
CA LEU A 28 -2.86 1.91 2.22
C LEU A 28 -3.42 3.32 2.07
N TYR A 29 -4.14 3.54 0.99
CA TYR A 29 -4.84 4.78 0.68
C TYR A 29 -6.35 4.56 0.61
N LEU A 30 -7.11 5.64 0.79
CA LEU A 30 -8.44 5.78 0.23
C LEU A 30 -8.28 6.07 -1.27
N ALA A 31 -8.73 5.15 -2.12
CA ALA A 31 -8.41 5.15 -3.55
C ALA A 31 -8.83 6.44 -4.25
N GLU A 32 -10.09 6.84 -4.06
CA GLU A 32 -10.68 8.05 -4.64
C GLU A 32 -9.89 9.32 -4.30
N LYS A 33 -9.46 9.48 -3.04
CA LYS A 33 -8.72 10.67 -2.61
C LYS A 33 -7.31 10.74 -3.16
N GLN A 34 -6.67 9.58 -3.37
CA GLN A 34 -5.33 9.50 -3.95
C GLN A 34 -5.37 9.51 -5.48
N GLY A 35 -6.57 9.40 -6.09
CA GLY A 35 -6.74 9.29 -7.54
C GLY A 35 -6.25 7.93 -8.09
N ILE A 36 -6.31 6.87 -7.28
CA ILE A 36 -5.96 5.52 -7.72
C ILE A 36 -7.21 4.89 -8.32
N ASP A 37 -7.12 4.50 -9.58
CA ASP A 37 -8.17 3.74 -10.26
C ASP A 37 -8.16 2.29 -9.78
N THR A 38 -9.22 1.90 -9.09
CA THR A 38 -9.41 0.55 -8.56
C THR A 38 -10.89 0.32 -8.32
N ASP A 39 -11.34 -0.92 -8.50
CA ASP A 39 -12.72 -1.35 -8.26
C ASP A 39 -13.18 -1.21 -6.79
N ASN A 40 -12.29 -0.83 -5.87
CA ASN A 40 -12.57 -0.84 -4.43
C ASN A 40 -12.23 0.50 -3.75
N LYS A 41 -12.89 0.74 -2.61
CA LYS A 41 -12.75 1.96 -1.80
C LYS A 41 -11.31 2.26 -1.35
N TYR A 42 -10.53 1.24 -1.07
CA TYR A 42 -9.16 1.38 -0.59
C TYR A 42 -8.18 0.73 -1.56
N ALA A 43 -6.98 1.28 -1.63
CA ALA A 43 -5.89 0.76 -2.45
C ALA A 43 -4.67 0.46 -1.59
N VAL A 44 -4.10 -0.74 -1.72
CA VAL A 44 -2.78 -1.07 -1.18
C VAL A 44 -1.77 -0.95 -2.29
N VAL A 45 -0.73 -0.14 -2.10
CA VAL A 45 0.31 0.15 -3.08
C VAL A 45 1.66 -0.36 -2.59
N CYS A 46 2.36 -1.11 -3.43
CA CYS A 46 3.77 -1.42 -3.24
C CYS A 46 4.63 -0.38 -3.96
N CYS A 47 5.23 0.56 -3.22
CA CYS A 47 6.01 1.65 -3.79
C CYS A 47 7.32 1.18 -4.45
N LYS A 48 7.78 -0.04 -4.19
CA LYS A 48 9.00 -0.58 -4.79
C LYS A 48 8.78 -1.12 -6.20
N HIS A 49 7.62 -1.74 -6.43
CA HIS A 49 7.28 -2.43 -7.68
C HIS A 49 6.19 -1.72 -8.49
N SER A 50 5.69 -0.59 -7.99
CA SER A 50 4.63 0.20 -8.61
C SER A 50 3.37 -0.60 -8.92
N THR A 51 3.06 -1.58 -8.08
CA THR A 51 1.85 -2.39 -8.17
C THR A 51 0.85 -1.97 -7.10
N CYS A 52 -0.43 -2.14 -7.38
CA CYS A 52 -1.48 -1.90 -6.39
C CYS A 52 -2.58 -2.95 -6.48
N ILE A 53 -3.33 -3.09 -5.40
CA ILE A 53 -4.52 -3.93 -5.32
C ILE A 53 -5.64 -3.19 -4.59
N GLY A 54 -6.86 -3.32 -5.08
CA GLY A 54 -8.05 -2.80 -4.43
C GLY A 54 -8.48 -3.66 -3.24
N THR A 55 -9.04 -3.05 -2.20
CA THR A 55 -9.63 -3.76 -1.08
C THR A 55 -10.84 -3.03 -0.51
N THR A 56 -11.84 -3.79 -0.07
CA THR A 56 -13.11 -3.27 0.46
C THR A 56 -13.00 -2.77 1.90
N SER A 57 -11.97 -3.18 2.65
CA SER A 57 -11.86 -2.87 4.07
C SER A 57 -10.42 -2.59 4.53
N ILE A 58 -10.27 -1.71 5.52
CA ILE A 58 -8.98 -1.37 6.13
C ILE A 58 -8.30 -2.59 6.78
N PRO A 59 -9.00 -3.48 7.52
CA PRO A 59 -8.38 -4.68 8.09
C PRO A 59 -7.75 -5.58 7.02
N ASN A 60 -8.46 -5.80 5.91
CA ASN A 60 -7.94 -6.60 4.80
C ASN A 60 -6.74 -5.90 4.14
N GLY A 61 -6.85 -4.59 3.88
CA GLY A 61 -5.71 -3.80 3.37
C GLY A 61 -4.47 -3.89 4.26
N ARG A 62 -4.65 -3.84 5.58
CA ARG A 62 -3.54 -4.04 6.53
C ARG A 62 -2.96 -5.44 6.49
N ALA A 63 -3.77 -6.48 6.25
CA ALA A 63 -3.28 -7.84 6.07
C ALA A 63 -2.44 -7.97 4.79
N LEU A 64 -2.93 -7.44 3.67
CA LEU A 64 -2.23 -7.39 2.37
C LEU A 64 -0.88 -6.64 2.46
N MET A 65 -0.82 -5.56 3.25
CA MET A 65 0.44 -4.86 3.52
C MET A 65 1.47 -5.72 4.27
N LYS A 66 1.05 -6.78 5.00
CA LYS A 66 1.97 -7.69 5.69
C LYS A 66 2.48 -8.79 4.77
N SER A 67 1.58 -9.40 3.99
CA SER A 67 1.92 -10.55 3.15
C SER A 67 2.59 -10.12 1.85
N GLY A 68 2.12 -9.03 1.24
CA GLY A 68 2.62 -8.58 -0.06
C GLY A 68 2.28 -9.53 -1.21
N GLU A 69 1.38 -10.49 -1.00
CA GLU A 69 1.05 -11.56 -1.95
C GLU A 69 0.51 -11.05 -3.29
N PHE A 70 -0.12 -9.87 -3.30
CA PHE A 70 -0.60 -9.24 -4.53
C PHE A 70 0.52 -8.74 -5.45
N CYS A 71 1.76 -8.72 -4.97
CA CYS A 71 2.91 -8.30 -5.75
C CYS A 71 3.83 -9.50 -5.97
N GLU A 72 3.78 -10.09 -7.17
CA GLU A 72 4.61 -11.24 -7.54
C GLU A 72 6.11 -10.98 -7.34
N LYS A 73 6.55 -9.74 -7.57
CA LYS A 73 7.94 -9.34 -7.32
C LYS A 73 8.30 -9.26 -5.83
N CYS A 74 7.31 -9.12 -4.94
CA CYS A 74 7.54 -9.24 -3.50
C CYS A 74 7.62 -10.70 -3.04
N THR A 75 6.97 -11.62 -3.74
CA THR A 75 6.93 -13.05 -3.39
C THR A 75 8.01 -13.89 -4.08
N SER A 76 8.54 -13.46 -5.22
CA SER A 76 9.58 -14.15 -6.01
C SER A 76 11.00 -14.02 -5.43
N SER A 77 11.13 -14.00 -4.10
CA SER A 77 12.42 -13.76 -3.41
C SER A 77 13.39 -14.93 -3.52
#